data_AF-A0A183FYP6-F1
#
_entry.id   AF-A0A183FYP6-F1
#
_cell.length_a   1.000
_cell.length_b   1.000
_cell.length_c   1.000
_cell.angle_alpha   90.00
_cell.angle_beta   90.00
_cell.angle_gamma   90.00
#
_symmetry.space_group_name_H-M   'P 1'
#
loop_
_entity.id
_entity.type
_entity.pdbx_description
1 polymer ?
#
loop_
_entity_poly.entity_id
_entity_poly.type
_entity_poly.pdbx_seq_one_letter_code
_entity_poly.pdbx_strand_id
1 'polypeptide(L)'
;VPELSLAQRAFAKTLTEFKIETVGTTQTDDERVIGNCLREFGKLINQVEEERTKILNEAESHYLEPLKRFRVEAIGRTLHEEKRKYEKESSKFYQSLEKHLHLSTVRKNDFREADAQLDIQQHIFCKASLQYVTEIQSVQERMKFEFVETLSSFLYSWLTFYHVGHVIHEDFKPFLDGVQDRVQKTKESYMATIAEAEELKEKMLKSHAKVNFASNPQGAVSSGSERSSTIKQGYVYMQEKSKLPKTIGRDVLAGKWTKYYCVYSKETRIFTMIPITATSKTDMKGALGLSVSFKLKECLRRSSDSIDKRFCFDLIADERPDVMTFQALSEEDRRQWIDAMDGKQTVSGK
;
A
#
# COMPACT_ATOMS: atom_id res chain seq x y z
N VAL A 1 26.03 -10.19 3.14
CA VAL A 1 25.05 -10.60 4.18
C VAL A 1 24.32 -9.41 4.82
N PRO A 2 25.00 -8.32 5.25
CA PRO A 2 24.30 -7.15 5.80
C PRO A 2 23.31 -6.52 4.80
N GLU A 3 23.70 -6.47 3.52
CA GLU A 3 22.87 -5.89 2.45
C GLU A 3 21.55 -6.66 2.23
N LEU A 4 21.58 -7.99 2.29
CA LEU A 4 20.38 -8.81 2.12
C LEU A 4 19.40 -8.61 3.28
N SER A 5 19.90 -8.68 4.53
CA SER A 5 19.07 -8.49 5.72
C SER A 5 18.46 -7.09 5.76
N LEU A 6 19.25 -6.07 5.44
CA LEU A 6 18.78 -4.68 5.34
C LEU A 6 17.70 -4.52 4.26
N ALA A 7 17.91 -5.10 3.07
CA ALA A 7 16.94 -5.04 1.98
C ALA A 7 15.61 -5.73 2.36
N GLN A 8 15.68 -6.91 2.99
CA GLN A 8 14.48 -7.65 3.42
C GLN A 8 13.71 -6.89 4.51
N ARG A 9 14.40 -6.31 5.49
CA ARG A 9 13.77 -5.47 6.53
C ARG A 9 13.17 -4.18 5.96
N ALA A 10 13.85 -3.53 5.01
CA ALA A 10 13.31 -2.35 4.33
C ALA A 10 12.04 -2.68 3.53
N PHE A 11 12.03 -3.81 2.83
CA PHE A 11 10.85 -4.30 2.13
C PHE A 11 9.71 -4.64 3.11
N ALA A 12 10.00 -5.35 4.21
CA ALA A 12 9.04 -5.65 5.25
C ALA A 12 8.40 -4.39 5.85
N LYS A 13 9.22 -3.35 6.11
CA LYS A 13 8.75 -2.04 6.56
C LYS A 13 7.81 -1.41 5.54
N THR A 14 8.21 -1.41 4.27
CA THR A 14 7.40 -0.86 3.17
C THR A 14 6.03 -1.54 3.10
N LEU A 15 5.97 -2.87 3.24
CA LEU A 15 4.70 -3.62 3.27
C LEU A 15 3.83 -3.28 4.49
N THR A 16 4.45 -3.15 5.66
CA THR A 16 3.76 -2.88 6.94
C THR A 16 3.14 -1.48 6.98
N GLU A 17 3.84 -0.51 6.40
CA GLU A 17 3.45 0.90 6.36
C GLU A 17 2.67 1.27 5.09
N PHE A 18 2.48 0.33 4.16
CA PHE A 18 1.82 0.59 2.89
C PHE A 18 0.40 1.11 3.10
N LYS A 19 0.10 2.25 2.46
CA LYS A 19 -1.24 2.82 2.39
C LYS A 19 -1.73 2.75 0.96
N ILE A 20 -2.82 2.01 0.76
CA ILE A 20 -3.48 1.93 -0.55
C ILE A 20 -4.10 3.29 -0.84
N GLU A 21 -3.73 3.88 -1.99
CA GLU A 21 -4.48 5.01 -2.54
C GLU A 21 -5.85 4.52 -2.99
N THR A 22 -6.89 5.00 -2.32
CA THR A 22 -8.27 4.52 -2.51
C THR A 22 -8.91 5.19 -3.72
N VAL A 23 -9.61 4.42 -4.54
CA VAL A 23 -10.41 4.98 -5.65
C VAL A 23 -11.78 5.38 -5.10
N GLY A 24 -11.92 6.65 -4.71
CA GLY A 24 -13.16 7.19 -4.16
C GLY A 24 -12.92 8.13 -2.97
N THR A 25 -14.00 8.54 -2.30
CA THR A 25 -13.94 9.47 -1.16
C THR A 25 -13.73 8.77 0.18
N THR A 26 -13.89 7.45 0.24
CA THR A 26 -13.82 6.65 1.47
C THR A 26 -13.18 5.30 1.20
N GLN A 27 -12.33 4.86 2.13
CA GLN A 27 -11.72 3.54 2.08
C GLN A 27 -12.76 2.43 2.23
N THR A 28 -12.67 1.39 1.39
CA THR A 28 -13.54 0.20 1.46
C THR A 28 -13.02 -0.82 2.47
N ASP A 29 -13.89 -1.74 2.89
CA ASP A 29 -13.48 -2.85 3.77
C ASP A 29 -12.48 -3.78 3.07
N ASP A 30 -12.62 -4.00 1.76
CA ASP A 30 -11.69 -4.78 0.96
C ASP A 30 -10.29 -4.14 0.93
N GLU A 31 -10.20 -2.82 0.75
CA GLU A 31 -8.92 -2.10 0.81
C GLU A 31 -8.26 -2.24 2.19
N ARG A 32 -9.05 -2.24 3.28
CA ARG A 32 -8.53 -2.50 4.63
C ARG A 32 -7.99 -3.93 4.76
N VAL A 33 -8.69 -4.91 4.20
CA VAL A 33 -8.26 -6.31 4.19
C VAL A 33 -6.96 -6.47 3.41
N ILE A 34 -6.81 -5.83 2.25
CA ILE A 34 -5.56 -5.85 1.47
C ILE A 34 -4.41 -5.23 2.28
N GLY A 35 -4.63 -4.07 2.90
CA GLY A 35 -3.62 -3.42 3.75
C GLY A 35 -3.18 -4.30 4.94
N ASN A 36 -4.13 -4.98 5.58
CA ASN A 36 -3.83 -5.95 6.63
C ASN A 36 -3.03 -7.15 6.10
N CYS A 37 -3.34 -7.64 4.89
CA CYS A 37 -2.62 -8.73 4.26
C CYS A 37 -1.14 -8.39 4.03
N LEU A 38 -0.85 -7.20 3.50
CA LEU A 38 0.52 -6.72 3.31
C LEU A 38 1.28 -6.61 4.64
N ARG A 39 0.59 -6.18 5.70
CA ARG A 39 1.17 -6.12 7.05
C ARG A 39 1.59 -7.50 7.57
N GLU A 40 0.77 -8.53 7.37
CA GLU A 40 1.13 -9.89 7.76
C GLU A 40 2.32 -10.42 6.95
N PHE A 41 2.42 -10.11 5.65
CA PHE A 41 3.62 -10.44 4.86
C PHE A 41 4.87 -9.75 5.41
N GLY A 42 4.79 -8.46 5.76
CA GLY A 42 5.90 -7.74 6.37
C GLY A 42 6.35 -8.35 7.71
N LYS A 43 5.40 -8.77 8.56
CA LYS A 43 5.70 -9.44 9.82
C LYS A 43 6.44 -10.76 9.62
N LEU A 44 6.00 -11.61 8.68
CA LEU A 44 6.67 -12.86 8.36
C LEU A 44 8.14 -12.64 7.98
N ILE A 45 8.39 -11.67 7.09
CA ILE A 45 9.75 -11.37 6.64
C ILE A 45 10.62 -10.92 7.83
N ASN A 46 10.08 -10.09 8.72
CA ASN A 46 10.80 -9.65 9.91
C ASN A 46 11.11 -10.80 10.88
N GLN A 47 10.20 -11.76 11.06
CA GLN A 47 10.45 -12.94 11.90
C GLN A 47 11.63 -13.77 11.39
N VAL A 48 11.68 -14.04 10.08
CA VAL A 48 12.82 -14.76 9.48
C VAL A 48 14.13 -13.98 9.66
N GLU A 49 14.09 -12.65 9.50
CA GLU A 49 15.27 -11.81 9.65
C GLU A 49 15.73 -11.64 11.11
N GLU A 50 14.84 -11.71 12.08
CA GLU A 50 15.18 -11.80 13.50
C GLU A 50 16.00 -13.06 13.80
N GLU A 51 15.59 -14.22 13.30
CA GLU A 51 16.36 -15.46 13.46
C GLU A 51 17.74 -15.39 12.76
N ARG A 52 17.80 -14.78 11.57
CA ARG A 52 19.10 -14.54 10.89
C ARG A 52 20.01 -13.67 11.75
N THR A 53 19.46 -12.63 12.38
CA THR A 53 20.22 -11.68 13.20
C THR A 53 20.81 -12.36 14.44
N LYS A 54 20.08 -13.26 15.08
CA LYS A 54 20.58 -14.03 16.24
C LYS A 54 21.87 -14.79 15.89
N ILE A 55 21.85 -15.53 14.79
CA ILE A 55 22.99 -16.35 14.36
C ILE A 55 24.18 -15.47 13.96
N LEU A 56 23.93 -14.36 13.28
CA LEU A 56 25.01 -13.43 12.92
C LEU A 56 25.64 -12.76 14.14
N ASN A 57 24.84 -12.38 15.14
CA ASN A 57 25.34 -11.79 16.38
C ASN A 57 26.16 -12.79 17.19
N GLU A 58 25.77 -14.06 17.20
CA GLU A 58 26.48 -15.12 17.89
C GLU A 58 27.75 -15.57 17.15
N ALA A 59 27.83 -15.37 15.84
CA ALA A 59 28.90 -15.93 15.02
C ALA A 59 30.29 -15.36 15.32
N GLU A 60 30.38 -14.05 15.61
CA GLU A 60 31.65 -13.41 15.94
C GLU A 60 32.23 -13.99 17.24
N SER A 61 31.41 -14.07 18.30
CA SER A 61 31.87 -14.48 19.63
C SER A 61 32.07 -16.00 19.77
N HIS A 62 31.24 -16.81 19.12
CA HIS A 62 31.24 -18.27 19.29
C HIS A 62 32.08 -19.01 18.26
N TYR A 63 32.36 -18.39 17.10
CA TYR A 63 33.09 -19.07 16.02
C TYR A 63 34.35 -18.32 15.61
N LEU A 64 34.25 -17.04 15.28
CA LEU A 64 35.40 -16.30 14.76
C LEU A 64 36.44 -16.00 15.84
N GLU A 65 36.01 -15.54 17.01
CA GLU A 65 36.92 -15.20 18.11
C GLU A 65 37.68 -16.41 18.67
N PRO A 66 37.07 -17.58 18.92
CA PRO A 66 37.81 -18.78 19.33
C PRO A 66 38.86 -19.21 18.30
N LEU A 67 38.54 -19.19 17.01
CA LEU A 67 39.48 -19.53 15.95
C LEU A 67 40.63 -18.51 15.85
N LYS A 68 40.32 -17.21 15.96
CA LYS A 68 41.33 -16.14 15.99
C LYS A 68 42.26 -16.31 17.19
N ARG A 69 41.70 -16.58 18.37
CA ARG A 69 42.46 -16.79 19.61
C ARG A 69 43.37 -18.00 19.49
N PHE A 70 42.84 -19.15 19.05
CA PHE A 70 43.64 -20.36 18.87
C PHE A 70 44.79 -20.15 17.86
N ARG A 71 44.52 -19.44 16.76
CA ARG A 71 45.54 -19.08 15.76
C ARG A 71 46.67 -18.25 16.36
N VAL A 72 46.36 -17.23 17.17
CA VAL A 72 47.36 -16.30 17.70
C VAL A 72 48.05 -16.87 18.93
N GLU A 73 47.27 -17.29 19.92
CA GLU A 73 47.77 -17.63 21.26
C GLU A 73 48.34 -19.04 21.37
N ALA A 74 47.87 -19.99 20.55
CA ALA A 74 48.42 -21.34 20.53
C ALA A 74 49.39 -21.51 19.35
N ILE A 75 48.90 -21.43 18.12
CA ILE A 75 49.73 -21.68 16.93
C ILE A 75 50.83 -20.62 16.80
N GLY A 76 50.46 -19.33 16.83
CA GLY A 76 51.41 -18.22 16.69
C GLY A 76 52.47 -18.20 17.79
N ARG A 77 52.05 -18.36 19.05
CA ARG A 77 52.97 -18.42 20.20
C ARG A 77 53.99 -19.56 20.06
N THR A 78 53.54 -20.77 19.75
CA THR A 78 54.44 -21.93 19.59
C THR A 78 55.42 -21.73 18.43
N LEU A 79 54.95 -21.22 17.28
CA LEU A 79 55.78 -21.04 16.09
C LEU A 79 56.78 -19.88 16.19
N HIS A 80 56.50 -18.86 17.01
CA HIS A 80 57.32 -17.66 17.09
C HIS A 80 58.06 -17.51 18.42
N GLU A 81 57.37 -17.63 19.56
CA GLU A 81 57.96 -17.36 20.87
C GLU A 81 58.73 -18.55 21.41
N GLU A 82 58.09 -19.72 21.50
CA GLU A 82 58.73 -20.93 22.05
C GLU A 82 59.83 -21.45 21.13
N LYS A 83 59.61 -21.38 19.80
CA LYS A 83 60.66 -21.65 18.81
C LYS A 83 61.88 -20.75 19.01
N ARG A 84 61.69 -19.43 19.13
CA ARG A 84 62.79 -18.47 19.31
C ARG A 84 63.53 -18.71 20.61
N LYS A 85 62.82 -19.06 21.69
CA LYS A 85 63.42 -19.42 22.98
C LYS A 85 64.29 -20.67 22.87
N TYR A 86 63.78 -21.71 22.21
CA TYR A 86 64.55 -22.91 21.89
C TYR A 86 65.80 -22.57 21.07
N GLU A 87 65.67 -21.83 19.97
CA GLU A 87 66.79 -21.45 19.10
C GLU A 87 67.85 -20.63 19.85
N LYS A 88 67.43 -19.71 20.71
CA LYS A 88 68.32 -18.88 21.53
C LYS A 88 69.14 -19.72 22.50
N GLU A 89 68.51 -20.61 23.27
CA GLU A 89 69.22 -21.45 24.23
C GLU A 89 70.06 -22.52 23.52
N SER A 90 69.63 -23.00 22.35
CA SER A 90 70.44 -23.86 21.47
C SER A 90 71.74 -23.17 21.06
N SER A 91 71.65 -21.93 20.56
CA SER A 91 72.83 -21.15 20.15
C SER A 91 73.81 -20.92 21.29
N LYS A 92 73.32 -20.58 22.49
CA LYS A 92 74.17 -20.40 23.68
C LYS A 92 74.85 -21.70 24.09
N PHE A 93 74.12 -22.82 24.10
CA PHE A 93 74.70 -24.11 24.46
C PHE A 93 75.81 -24.51 23.49
N TYR A 94 75.59 -24.40 22.17
CA TYR A 94 76.62 -24.72 21.18
C TYR A 94 77.85 -23.82 21.30
N GLN A 95 77.67 -22.52 21.54
CA GLN A 95 78.81 -21.61 21.79
C GLN A 95 79.56 -21.97 23.09
N SER A 96 78.85 -22.36 24.14
CA SER A 96 79.46 -22.79 25.41
C SER A 96 80.23 -24.09 25.24
N LEU A 97 79.65 -25.05 24.51
CA LEU A 97 80.26 -26.34 24.18
C LEU A 97 81.54 -26.14 23.36
N GLU A 98 81.49 -25.31 22.33
CA GLU A 98 82.66 -25.01 21.50
C GLU A 98 83.78 -24.40 22.35
N LYS A 99 83.49 -23.37 23.16
CA LYS A 99 84.50 -22.77 24.06
C LYS A 99 85.08 -23.78 25.03
N HIS A 100 84.25 -24.65 25.59
CA HIS A 100 84.67 -25.69 26.52
C HIS A 100 85.64 -26.68 25.86
N LEU A 101 85.34 -27.14 24.64
CA LEU A 101 86.19 -28.07 23.89
C LEU A 101 87.55 -27.47 23.48
N HIS A 102 87.68 -26.14 23.43
CA HIS A 102 88.93 -25.45 23.12
C HIS A 102 89.84 -25.19 24.34
N LEU A 103 89.48 -25.67 25.53
CA LEU A 103 90.29 -25.51 26.74
C LEU A 103 91.61 -26.30 26.65
N SER A 104 92.74 -25.63 26.92
CA SER A 104 94.07 -26.23 26.81
C SER A 104 94.50 -26.94 28.10
N THR A 105 94.82 -28.22 28.01
CA THR A 105 95.36 -29.04 29.11
C THR A 105 96.82 -28.74 29.46
N VAL A 106 97.54 -28.04 28.57
CA VAL A 106 98.96 -27.70 28.73
C VAL A 106 99.20 -26.76 29.91
N ARG A 107 98.20 -25.93 30.26
CA ARG A 107 98.32 -24.91 31.31
C ARG A 107 98.04 -25.40 32.73
N LYS A 108 97.74 -26.70 32.96
CA LYS A 108 97.33 -27.27 34.27
C LYS A 108 96.22 -26.46 34.98
N ASN A 109 95.22 -26.01 34.21
CA ASN A 109 94.08 -25.27 34.76
C ASN A 109 93.12 -26.21 35.51
N ASP A 110 92.38 -25.68 36.49
CA ASP A 110 91.23 -26.36 37.09
C ASP A 110 90.00 -26.16 36.19
N PHE A 111 89.45 -27.26 35.66
CA PHE A 111 88.34 -27.21 34.70
C PHE A 111 86.96 -27.35 35.34
N ARG A 112 86.88 -27.62 36.65
CA ARG A 112 85.61 -27.91 37.35
C ARG A 112 84.54 -26.84 37.18
N GLU A 113 84.94 -25.56 37.14
CA GLU A 113 84.00 -24.46 36.93
C GLU A 113 83.46 -24.44 35.49
N ALA A 114 84.33 -24.69 34.50
CA ALA A 114 83.93 -24.75 33.10
C ALA A 114 83.05 -25.97 32.81
N ASP A 115 83.31 -27.11 33.47
CA ASP A 115 82.45 -28.30 33.45
C ASP A 115 81.06 -27.96 34.01
N ALA A 116 81.01 -27.38 35.22
CA ALA A 116 79.74 -27.02 35.87
C ALA A 116 78.93 -25.99 35.06
N GLN A 117 79.59 -25.02 34.42
CA GLN A 117 78.92 -24.05 33.55
C GLN A 117 78.33 -24.71 32.30
N LEU A 118 79.06 -25.65 31.67
CA LEU A 118 78.56 -26.39 30.51
C LEU A 118 77.35 -27.24 30.90
N ASP A 119 77.40 -27.95 32.03
CA ASP A 119 76.29 -28.76 32.55
C ASP A 119 75.03 -27.92 32.77
N ILE A 120 75.16 -26.72 33.34
CA ILE A 120 74.03 -25.78 33.52
C ILE A 120 73.46 -25.37 32.17
N GLN A 121 74.31 -24.99 31.19
CA GLN A 121 73.83 -24.62 29.85
C GLN A 121 73.17 -25.78 29.13
N GLN A 122 73.70 -27.00 29.26
CA GLN A 122 73.11 -28.20 28.70
C GLN A 122 71.72 -28.46 29.28
N HIS A 123 71.56 -28.34 30.60
CA HIS A 123 70.28 -28.51 31.25
C HIS A 123 69.24 -27.47 30.78
N ILE A 124 69.64 -26.20 30.63
CA ILE A 124 68.77 -25.13 30.10
C ILE A 124 68.34 -25.42 28.65
N PHE A 125 69.29 -25.83 27.81
CA PHE A 125 69.01 -26.22 26.42
C PHE A 125 68.05 -27.42 26.34
N CYS A 126 68.31 -28.49 27.10
CA CYS A 126 67.44 -29.66 27.12
C CYS A 126 66.02 -29.29 27.58
N LYS A 127 65.89 -28.46 28.62
CA LYS A 127 64.59 -27.97 29.10
C LYS A 127 63.85 -27.16 28.03
N ALA A 128 64.52 -26.23 27.37
CA ALA A 128 63.92 -25.43 26.29
C ALA A 128 63.51 -26.29 25.09
N SER A 129 64.32 -27.28 24.73
CA SER A 129 64.04 -28.23 23.64
C SER A 129 62.81 -29.07 23.92
N LEU A 130 62.74 -29.68 25.12
CA LEU A 130 61.59 -30.50 25.51
C LEU A 130 60.31 -29.68 25.63
N GLN A 131 60.38 -28.46 26.16
CA GLN A 131 59.23 -27.54 26.17
C GLN A 131 58.74 -27.28 24.74
N TYR A 132 59.63 -26.92 23.81
CA TYR A 132 59.22 -26.60 22.45
C TYR A 132 58.57 -27.81 21.74
N VAL A 133 59.15 -29.01 21.87
CA VAL A 133 58.56 -30.25 21.34
C VAL A 133 57.18 -30.52 21.94
N THR A 134 57.03 -30.28 23.25
CA THR A 134 55.76 -30.51 23.96
C THR A 134 54.68 -29.52 23.49
N GLU A 135 55.03 -28.26 23.28
CA GLU A 135 54.13 -27.24 22.74
C GLU A 135 53.73 -27.53 21.29
N ILE A 136 54.66 -28.00 20.45
CA ILE A 136 54.34 -28.46 19.08
C ILE A 136 53.32 -29.58 19.13
N GLN A 137 53.58 -30.62 19.94
CA GLN A 137 52.68 -31.76 20.08
C GLN A 137 51.30 -31.32 20.58
N SER A 138 51.26 -30.45 21.60
CA SER A 138 50.03 -29.87 22.15
C SER A 138 49.21 -29.16 21.08
N VAL A 139 49.83 -28.27 20.30
CA VAL A 139 49.15 -27.55 19.21
C VAL A 139 48.63 -28.51 18.14
N GLN A 140 49.43 -29.50 17.73
CA GLN A 140 49.02 -30.48 16.72
C GLN A 140 47.83 -31.32 17.17
N GLU A 141 47.79 -31.76 18.43
CA GLU A 141 46.64 -32.48 18.97
C GLU A 141 45.41 -31.56 19.10
N ARG A 142 45.59 -30.32 19.58
CA ARG A 142 44.49 -29.35 19.71
C ARG A 142 43.88 -28.96 18.38
N MET A 143 44.68 -28.82 17.32
CA MET A 143 44.19 -28.51 15.97
C MET A 143 43.13 -29.52 15.49
N LYS A 144 43.25 -30.80 15.88
CA LYS A 144 42.33 -31.85 15.44
C LYS A 144 40.91 -31.62 15.95
N PHE A 145 40.73 -31.04 17.14
CA PHE A 145 39.40 -30.83 17.72
C PHE A 145 38.94 -29.37 17.70
N GLU A 146 39.80 -28.39 18.01
CA GLU A 146 39.40 -26.97 18.13
C GLU A 146 38.73 -26.45 16.83
N PHE A 147 39.28 -26.79 15.66
CA PHE A 147 38.68 -26.41 14.38
C PHE A 147 37.40 -27.17 14.09
N VAL A 148 37.40 -28.49 14.30
CA VAL A 148 36.28 -29.36 13.95
C VAL A 148 35.08 -29.04 14.82
N GLU A 149 35.26 -28.87 16.13
CA GLU A 149 34.19 -28.51 17.06
C GLU A 149 33.59 -27.14 16.72
N THR A 150 34.43 -26.13 16.51
CA THR A 150 33.96 -24.78 16.18
C THR A 150 33.19 -24.74 14.86
N LEU A 151 33.72 -25.37 13.80
CA LEU A 151 33.08 -25.39 12.49
C LEU A 151 31.81 -26.26 12.47
N SER A 152 31.82 -27.39 13.18
CA SER A 152 30.63 -28.25 13.30
C SER A 152 29.52 -27.52 14.06
N SER A 153 29.86 -26.82 15.15
CA SER A 153 28.90 -26.00 15.90
C SER A 153 28.29 -24.89 15.03
N PHE A 154 29.10 -24.22 14.21
CA PHE A 154 28.60 -23.25 13.23
C PHE A 154 27.64 -23.91 12.22
N LEU A 155 27.98 -25.06 11.66
CA LEU A 155 27.12 -25.79 10.73
C LEU A 155 25.79 -26.18 11.39
N TYR A 156 25.80 -26.64 12.64
CA TYR A 156 24.57 -26.94 13.37
C TYR A 156 23.70 -25.69 13.52
N SER A 157 24.26 -24.57 13.98
CA SER A 157 23.53 -23.30 14.11
C SER A 157 22.94 -22.84 12.76
N TRP A 158 23.72 -22.96 11.69
CA TRP A 158 23.26 -22.60 10.34
C TRP A 158 22.16 -23.53 9.81
N LEU A 159 22.21 -24.84 10.10
CA LEU A 159 21.12 -25.75 9.73
C LEU A 159 19.87 -25.54 10.58
N THR A 160 20.04 -25.23 11.87
CA THR A 160 18.94 -24.85 12.76
C THR A 160 18.23 -23.60 12.25
N PHE A 161 18.96 -22.59 11.74
CA PHE A 161 18.35 -21.44 11.07
C PHE A 161 17.33 -21.84 10.01
N TYR A 162 17.73 -22.71 9.08
CA TYR A 162 16.89 -23.13 7.97
C TYR A 162 15.70 -23.94 8.46
N HIS A 163 15.90 -24.78 9.48
CA HIS A 163 14.82 -25.53 10.09
C HIS A 163 13.80 -24.59 10.75
N VAL A 164 14.25 -23.59 11.51
CA VAL A 164 13.37 -22.57 12.10
C VAL A 164 12.64 -21.79 11.00
N GLY A 165 13.33 -21.42 9.92
CA GLY A 165 12.69 -20.79 8.76
C GLY A 165 11.60 -21.65 8.11
N HIS A 166 11.79 -22.97 8.06
CA HIS A 166 10.76 -23.90 7.60
C HIS A 166 9.57 -23.96 8.57
N VAL A 167 9.80 -24.02 9.88
CA VAL A 167 8.73 -23.99 10.89
C VAL A 167 7.91 -22.70 10.80
N ILE A 168 8.58 -21.54 10.68
CA ILE A 168 7.93 -20.24 10.46
C ILE A 168 7.04 -20.27 9.21
N HIS A 169 7.52 -20.87 8.12
CA HIS A 169 6.73 -21.04 6.90
C HIS A 169 5.50 -21.92 7.13
N GLU A 170 5.66 -23.09 7.77
CA GLU A 170 4.54 -24.01 8.03
C GLU A 170 3.46 -23.34 8.89
N ASP A 171 3.87 -22.59 9.91
CA ASP A 171 2.94 -21.82 10.76
C ASP A 171 2.19 -20.73 9.97
N PHE A 172 2.85 -20.13 8.98
CA PHE A 172 2.27 -19.07 8.14
C PHE A 172 1.46 -19.60 6.94
N LYS A 173 1.68 -20.85 6.55
CA LYS A 173 1.08 -21.47 5.36
C LYS A 173 -0.47 -21.38 5.34
N PRO A 174 -1.22 -21.65 6.43
CA PRO A 174 -2.68 -21.52 6.41
C PRO A 174 -3.16 -20.11 6.05
N PHE A 175 -2.42 -19.08 6.45
CA PHE A 175 -2.73 -17.70 6.06
C PHE A 175 -2.54 -17.48 4.56
N LEU A 176 -1.42 -17.97 3.99
CA LEU A 176 -1.15 -17.87 2.54
C LEU A 176 -2.21 -18.59 1.71
N ASP A 177 -2.58 -19.80 2.10
CA ASP A 177 -3.60 -20.59 1.41
C ASP A 177 -4.95 -19.83 1.43
N GLY A 178 -5.32 -19.26 2.58
CA GLY A 178 -6.52 -18.42 2.70
C GLY A 178 -6.48 -17.13 1.88
N VAL A 179 -5.30 -16.52 1.69
CA VAL A 179 -5.12 -15.37 0.79
C VAL A 179 -5.32 -15.80 -0.66
N GLN A 180 -4.72 -16.92 -1.08
CA GLN A 180 -4.83 -17.45 -2.43
C GLN A 180 -6.29 -17.73 -2.81
N ASP A 181 -7.04 -18.38 -1.91
CA ASP A 181 -8.47 -18.67 -2.10
C ASP A 181 -9.30 -17.39 -2.27
N ARG A 182 -9.05 -16.37 -1.44
CA ARG A 182 -9.75 -15.08 -1.54
C ARG A 182 -9.44 -14.39 -2.86
N VAL A 183 -8.17 -14.33 -3.26
CA VAL A 183 -7.75 -13.73 -4.52
C VAL A 183 -8.42 -14.43 -5.71
N GLN A 184 -8.50 -15.76 -5.68
CA GLN A 184 -9.14 -16.53 -6.74
C GLN A 184 -10.65 -16.21 -6.84
N LYS A 185 -11.36 -16.20 -5.71
CA LYS A 185 -12.79 -15.83 -5.66
C LYS A 185 -13.04 -14.40 -6.15
N THR A 186 -12.19 -13.44 -5.77
CA THR A 186 -12.31 -12.05 -6.23
C THR A 186 -12.11 -11.95 -7.75
N LYS A 187 -11.17 -12.69 -8.33
CA LYS A 187 -10.96 -12.74 -9.79
C LYS A 187 -12.18 -13.30 -10.51
N GLU A 188 -12.74 -14.41 -10.03
CA GLU A 188 -13.94 -15.03 -10.61
C GLU A 188 -15.14 -14.10 -10.55
N SER A 189 -15.35 -13.44 -9.40
CA SER A 189 -16.41 -12.44 -9.22
C SER A 189 -16.27 -11.25 -10.18
N TYR A 190 -15.05 -10.75 -10.37
CA TYR A 190 -14.79 -9.68 -11.34
C TYR A 190 -15.07 -10.12 -12.78
N MET A 191 -14.64 -11.32 -13.17
CA MET A 191 -14.89 -11.87 -14.52
C MET A 191 -16.38 -12.13 -14.79
N ALA A 192 -17.15 -12.53 -13.79
CA ALA A 192 -18.59 -12.68 -13.92
C ALA A 192 -19.29 -11.32 -14.11
N THR A 193 -18.89 -10.31 -13.33
CA THR A 193 -19.56 -9.01 -13.30
C THR A 193 -19.17 -8.08 -14.44
N ILE A 194 -17.97 -8.22 -15.03
CA ILE A 194 -17.53 -7.32 -16.10
C ILE A 194 -18.39 -7.44 -17.36
N ALA A 195 -18.80 -8.67 -17.72
CA ALA A 195 -19.66 -8.90 -18.88
C ALA A 195 -21.05 -8.29 -18.66
N GLU A 196 -21.64 -8.50 -17.48
CA GLU A 196 -22.93 -7.91 -17.11
C GLU A 196 -22.87 -6.39 -17.06
N ALA A 197 -21.77 -5.81 -16.56
CA ALA A 197 -21.57 -4.37 -16.50
C ALA A 197 -21.47 -3.75 -17.91
N GLU A 198 -20.74 -4.38 -18.84
CA GLU A 198 -20.67 -3.92 -20.23
C GLU A 198 -22.01 -4.09 -20.96
N GLU A 199 -22.72 -5.19 -20.76
CA GLU A 199 -24.07 -5.38 -21.34
C GLU A 199 -25.05 -4.31 -20.82
N LEU A 200 -25.05 -4.06 -19.52
CA LEU A 200 -25.90 -3.04 -18.90
C LEU A 200 -25.58 -1.64 -19.46
N LYS A 201 -24.29 -1.30 -19.58
CA LYS A 201 -23.82 -0.04 -20.17
C LYS A 201 -24.31 0.11 -21.62
N GLU A 202 -24.15 -0.92 -22.45
CA GLU A 202 -24.64 -0.88 -23.83
C GLU A 202 -26.16 -0.72 -23.89
N LYS A 203 -26.90 -1.48 -23.07
CA LYS A 203 -28.36 -1.43 -23.01
C LYS A 203 -28.86 -0.05 -22.61
N MET A 204 -28.22 0.58 -21.62
CA MET A 204 -28.53 1.95 -21.19
C MET A 204 -28.22 2.97 -22.28
N LEU A 205 -27.11 2.84 -23.00
CA LEU A 205 -26.79 3.73 -24.12
C LEU A 205 -27.82 3.61 -25.25
N LYS A 206 -28.20 2.37 -25.62
CA LYS A 206 -29.20 2.10 -26.66
C LYS A 206 -30.59 2.60 -26.27
N SER A 207 -31.01 2.46 -25.01
CA SER A 207 -32.30 2.97 -24.54
C SER A 207 -32.35 4.50 -24.57
N HIS A 208 -31.29 5.17 -24.11
CA HIS A 208 -31.20 6.64 -24.17
C HIS A 208 -31.13 7.17 -25.61
N ALA A 209 -30.48 6.46 -26.55
CA ALA A 209 -30.46 6.85 -27.96
C ALA A 209 -31.86 6.76 -28.62
N LYS A 210 -32.65 5.71 -28.33
CA LYS A 210 -33.99 5.53 -28.91
C LYS A 210 -34.98 6.62 -28.49
N VAL A 211 -34.87 7.14 -27.26
CA VAL A 211 -35.73 8.25 -26.78
C VAL A 211 -35.44 9.56 -27.54
N ASN A 212 -34.20 9.80 -27.98
CA ASN A 212 -33.85 11.03 -28.71
C ASN A 212 -34.23 10.98 -30.20
N PHE A 213 -34.22 9.80 -30.84
CA PHE A 213 -34.53 9.65 -32.27
C PHE A 213 -36.01 9.42 -32.60
N ALA A 214 -36.89 9.17 -31.61
CA ALA A 214 -38.34 9.10 -31.82
C ALA A 214 -39.01 10.48 -31.99
N SER A 215 -38.26 11.47 -32.49
CA SER A 215 -38.73 12.82 -32.79
C SER A 215 -38.94 13.03 -34.30
N ASN A 216 -39.76 12.17 -34.94
CA ASN A 216 -40.70 12.63 -35.97
C ASN A 216 -41.78 11.56 -36.31
N PRO A 217 -42.98 11.98 -36.75
CA PRO A 217 -44.21 11.24 -36.54
C PRO A 217 -44.67 10.52 -37.81
N GLN A 218 -45.00 9.24 -37.70
CA GLN A 218 -46.14 8.64 -38.43
C GLN A 218 -46.43 7.24 -37.92
N GLY A 219 -47.62 7.09 -37.33
CA GLY A 219 -48.39 5.85 -37.40
C GLY A 219 -47.76 4.59 -36.81
N ALA A 220 -47.58 4.54 -35.50
CA ALA A 220 -47.61 3.26 -34.79
C ALA A 220 -48.31 3.46 -33.45
N VAL A 221 -49.59 3.09 -33.41
CA VAL A 221 -50.37 2.95 -32.19
C VAL A 221 -49.81 1.74 -31.43
N SER A 222 -48.71 1.92 -30.72
CA SER A 222 -48.31 1.01 -29.66
C SER A 222 -49.01 1.48 -28.39
N SER A 223 -50.21 0.92 -28.17
CA SER A 223 -50.93 0.90 -26.90
C SER A 223 -50.07 0.28 -25.81
N GLY A 224 -49.16 1.07 -25.25
CA GLY A 224 -48.53 0.84 -23.96
C GLY A 224 -48.89 2.02 -23.08
N SER A 225 -49.88 1.84 -22.22
CA SER A 225 -50.23 2.79 -21.16
C SER A 225 -48.97 3.14 -20.36
N GLU A 226 -48.33 4.26 -20.67
CA GLU A 226 -47.41 4.93 -19.77
C GLU A 226 -48.25 5.26 -18.54
N ARG A 227 -48.13 4.41 -17.51
CA ARG A 227 -48.69 4.68 -16.18
C ARG A 227 -48.24 6.09 -15.83
N SER A 228 -49.17 7.04 -15.79
CA SER A 228 -48.94 8.41 -15.33
C SER A 228 -48.16 8.32 -14.03
N SER A 229 -46.84 8.54 -14.06
CA SER A 229 -46.04 8.46 -12.85
C SER A 229 -46.54 9.54 -11.91
N THR A 230 -46.80 9.18 -10.65
CA THR A 230 -47.26 10.13 -9.63
C THR A 230 -46.25 11.28 -9.45
N ILE A 231 -45.01 11.09 -9.90
CA ILE A 231 -43.93 12.06 -9.83
C ILE A 231 -43.44 12.39 -11.25
N LYS A 232 -43.40 13.69 -11.60
CA LYS A 232 -42.69 14.20 -12.78
C LYS A 232 -41.44 14.93 -12.32
N GLN A 233 -40.31 14.62 -12.95
CA GLN A 233 -39.04 15.28 -12.67
C GLN A 233 -38.30 15.61 -13.95
N GLY A 234 -37.39 16.58 -13.90
CA GLY A 234 -36.57 16.98 -15.03
C GLY A 234 -36.00 18.38 -14.91
N TYR A 235 -35.16 18.75 -15.88
CA TYR A 235 -34.58 20.08 -15.94
C TYR A 235 -35.53 21.05 -16.64
N VAL A 236 -35.76 22.22 -16.05
CA VAL A 236 -36.50 23.33 -16.66
C VAL A 236 -35.78 24.65 -16.37
N TYR A 237 -35.97 25.64 -17.23
CA TYR A 237 -35.52 27.01 -16.97
C TYR A 237 -36.67 27.83 -16.42
N MET A 238 -36.42 28.64 -15.39
CA MET A 238 -37.40 29.60 -14.86
C MET A 238 -36.94 31.03 -15.18
N GLN A 239 -37.88 31.88 -15.60
CA GLN A 239 -37.65 33.29 -15.82
C GLN A 239 -37.56 34.03 -14.47
N GLU A 240 -36.42 34.66 -14.18
CA GLU A 240 -36.26 35.52 -13.01
C GLU A 240 -37.02 36.84 -13.23
N LYS A 241 -37.75 37.27 -12.21
CA LYS A 241 -38.38 38.60 -12.22
C LYS A 241 -37.30 39.67 -12.07
N SER A 242 -37.32 40.68 -12.95
CA SER A 242 -36.46 41.85 -12.82
C SER A 242 -36.78 42.61 -11.52
N LYS A 243 -35.73 43.00 -10.78
CA LYS A 243 -35.84 43.80 -9.55
C LYS A 243 -36.02 45.31 -9.82
N LEU A 244 -36.10 45.72 -11.09
CA LEU A 244 -36.27 47.13 -11.46
C LEU A 244 -37.73 47.59 -11.28
N PRO A 245 -37.96 48.84 -10.82
CA PRO A 245 -39.30 49.41 -10.71
C PRO A 245 -40.05 49.40 -12.03
N LYS A 246 -41.38 49.18 -11.98
CA LYS A 246 -42.29 49.09 -13.14
C LYS A 246 -42.33 50.36 -14.04
N THR A 247 -41.61 51.42 -13.69
CA THR A 247 -41.60 52.73 -14.35
C THR A 247 -40.58 52.87 -15.48
N ILE A 248 -39.67 51.91 -15.66
CA ILE A 248 -38.69 51.90 -16.76
C ILE A 248 -39.12 50.86 -17.79
N GLY A 249 -39.24 51.27 -19.06
CA GLY A 249 -39.76 50.48 -20.18
C GLY A 249 -39.23 49.05 -20.20
N ARG A 250 -40.16 48.09 -20.15
CA ARG A 250 -39.92 46.65 -19.97
C ARG A 250 -39.28 45.97 -21.19
N ASP A 251 -39.23 46.66 -22.33
CA ASP A 251 -39.03 46.04 -23.66
C ASP A 251 -37.57 45.86 -24.10
N VAL A 252 -36.57 46.23 -23.30
CA VAL A 252 -35.16 46.21 -23.75
C VAL A 252 -34.26 45.23 -23.00
N LEU A 253 -34.70 44.63 -21.88
CA LEU A 253 -33.87 43.69 -21.11
C LEU A 253 -34.56 42.33 -20.98
N ALA A 254 -34.13 41.37 -21.80
CA ALA A 254 -34.55 39.98 -21.70
C ALA A 254 -34.32 39.45 -20.27
N GLY A 255 -35.40 39.04 -19.59
CA GLY A 255 -35.33 38.49 -18.23
C GLY A 255 -34.35 37.32 -18.15
N LYS A 256 -33.53 37.28 -17.10
CA LYS A 256 -32.55 36.21 -16.88
C LYS A 256 -33.27 34.88 -16.66
N TRP A 257 -32.79 33.82 -17.31
CA TRP A 257 -33.33 32.46 -17.17
C TRP A 257 -32.36 31.61 -16.36
N THR A 258 -32.87 30.95 -15.33
CA THR A 258 -32.06 30.13 -14.43
C THR A 258 -32.50 28.67 -14.52
N LYS A 259 -31.54 27.75 -14.61
CA LYS A 259 -31.78 26.31 -14.75
C LYS A 259 -32.06 25.69 -13.38
N TYR A 260 -33.13 24.90 -13.31
CA TYR A 260 -33.51 24.13 -12.13
C TYR A 260 -33.68 22.66 -12.48
N TYR A 261 -33.39 21.78 -11.53
CA TYR A 261 -33.95 20.44 -11.52
C TYR A 261 -35.22 20.46 -10.67
N CYS A 262 -36.35 20.14 -11.29
CA CYS A 262 -37.64 20.23 -10.65
C CYS A 262 -38.23 18.84 -10.43
N VAL A 263 -38.97 18.69 -9.33
CA VAL A 263 -39.70 17.48 -8.97
C VAL A 263 -41.12 17.89 -8.56
N TYR A 264 -42.12 17.34 -9.23
CA TYR A 264 -43.52 17.54 -8.92
C TYR A 264 -44.15 16.22 -8.48
N SER A 265 -44.86 16.23 -7.36
CA SER A 265 -45.69 15.10 -6.91
C SER A 265 -47.17 15.43 -7.15
N LYS A 266 -47.85 14.62 -7.97
CA LYS A 266 -49.27 14.76 -8.31
C LYS A 266 -50.18 14.55 -7.10
N GLU A 267 -49.79 13.63 -6.20
CA GLU A 267 -50.57 13.28 -5.01
C GLU A 267 -50.59 14.41 -3.98
N THR A 268 -49.45 15.06 -3.73
CA THR A 268 -49.36 16.16 -2.77
C THR A 268 -49.53 17.54 -3.41
N ARG A 269 -49.47 17.62 -4.75
CA ARG A 269 -49.38 18.85 -5.56
C ARG A 269 -48.19 19.72 -5.19
N ILE A 270 -47.14 19.16 -4.60
CA ILE A 270 -45.92 19.90 -4.22
C ILE A 270 -44.98 19.94 -5.43
N PHE A 271 -44.55 21.14 -5.79
CA PHE A 271 -43.52 21.40 -6.79
C PHE A 271 -42.24 21.87 -6.09
N THR A 272 -41.16 21.12 -6.23
CA THR A 272 -39.84 21.38 -5.62
C THR A 272 -38.84 21.75 -6.71
N MET A 273 -38.08 22.80 -6.48
CA MET A 273 -37.09 23.34 -7.41
C MET A 273 -35.71 23.35 -6.78
N ILE A 274 -34.73 22.76 -7.45
CA ILE A 274 -33.33 22.74 -7.00
C ILE A 274 -32.50 23.53 -8.01
N PRO A 275 -31.92 24.69 -7.64
CA PRO A 275 -31.14 25.50 -8.56
C PRO A 275 -29.87 24.79 -8.99
N ILE A 276 -29.56 24.82 -10.30
CA ILE A 276 -28.32 24.26 -10.83
C ILE A 276 -27.22 25.33 -10.80
N THR A 277 -26.39 25.29 -9.78
CA THR A 277 -25.22 26.16 -9.58
C THR A 277 -23.92 25.40 -9.79
N ALA A 278 -22.76 26.08 -9.75
CA ALA A 278 -21.47 25.39 -9.76
C ALA A 278 -21.33 24.42 -8.57
N THR A 279 -21.83 24.82 -7.39
CA THR A 279 -21.82 24.03 -6.16
C THR A 279 -22.73 22.80 -6.25
N SER A 280 -23.91 22.93 -6.88
CA SER A 280 -24.85 21.80 -6.99
C SER A 280 -24.37 20.69 -7.93
N LYS A 281 -23.33 20.93 -8.73
CA LYS A 281 -22.74 19.92 -9.61
C LYS A 281 -21.81 18.96 -8.86
N THR A 282 -21.28 19.38 -7.72
CA THR A 282 -20.27 18.63 -6.96
C THR A 282 -20.73 18.26 -5.55
N ASP A 283 -21.72 18.96 -4.99
CA ASP A 283 -22.31 18.69 -3.68
C ASP A 283 -23.84 18.63 -3.75
N MET A 284 -24.36 17.40 -3.76
CA MET A 284 -25.80 17.15 -3.83
C MET A 284 -26.52 17.48 -2.52
N LYS A 285 -25.83 17.39 -1.36
CA LYS A 285 -26.40 17.71 -0.05
C LYS A 285 -26.56 19.23 0.09
N GLY A 286 -25.54 19.98 -0.30
CA GLY A 286 -25.62 21.44 -0.43
C GLY A 286 -26.69 21.89 -1.44
N ALA A 287 -26.83 21.18 -2.57
CA ALA A 287 -27.87 21.46 -3.56
C ALA A 287 -29.29 21.34 -3.00
N LEU A 288 -29.57 20.25 -2.27
CA LEU A 288 -30.88 20.02 -1.65
C LEU A 288 -31.21 21.08 -0.59
N GLY A 289 -30.22 21.60 0.13
CA GLY A 289 -30.39 22.71 1.09
C GLY A 289 -30.83 24.03 0.44
N LEU A 290 -30.62 24.21 -0.86
CA LEU A 290 -31.07 25.38 -1.63
C LEU A 290 -32.42 25.17 -2.33
N SER A 291 -33.09 24.05 -2.06
CA SER A 291 -34.35 23.72 -2.71
C SER A 291 -35.49 24.63 -2.23
N VAL A 292 -36.38 24.97 -3.16
CA VAL A 292 -37.58 25.74 -2.88
C VAL A 292 -38.79 24.90 -3.28
N SER A 293 -39.73 24.70 -2.34
CA SER A 293 -40.95 23.93 -2.56
C SER A 293 -42.18 24.81 -2.39
N PHE A 294 -43.19 24.60 -3.22
CA PHE A 294 -44.50 25.25 -3.07
C PHE A 294 -45.62 24.31 -3.51
N LYS A 295 -46.83 24.56 -3.01
CA LYS A 295 -48.03 23.85 -3.46
C LYS A 295 -48.58 24.48 -4.73
N LEU A 296 -48.75 23.67 -5.77
CA LEU A 296 -49.22 24.09 -7.08
C LEU A 296 -50.73 24.35 -7.05
N LYS A 297 -51.13 25.55 -7.45
CA LYS A 297 -52.53 25.94 -7.66
C LYS A 297 -52.99 25.62 -9.07
N GLU A 298 -52.29 26.18 -10.07
CA GLU A 298 -52.62 26.04 -11.48
C GLU A 298 -51.36 25.96 -12.34
N CYS A 299 -51.44 25.16 -13.41
CA CYS A 299 -50.46 25.10 -14.49
C CYS A 299 -51.14 25.51 -15.80
N LEU A 300 -50.53 26.44 -16.54
CA LEU A 300 -51.08 27.01 -17.76
C LEU A 300 -50.08 26.90 -18.89
N ARG A 301 -50.50 26.41 -20.06
CA ARG A 301 -49.67 26.48 -21.27
C ARG A 301 -49.51 27.94 -21.67
N ARG A 302 -48.29 28.42 -21.93
CA ARG A 302 -48.09 29.78 -22.46
C ARG A 302 -48.12 29.78 -23.99
N SER A 303 -48.82 30.75 -24.59
CA SER A 303 -48.84 30.92 -26.06
C SER A 303 -47.47 31.37 -26.57
N SER A 304 -47.02 30.82 -27.70
CA SER A 304 -45.76 31.21 -28.35
C SER A 304 -45.76 32.68 -28.78
N ASP A 305 -46.92 33.28 -29.04
CA ASP A 305 -47.03 34.69 -29.43
C ASP A 305 -46.85 35.64 -28.25
N SER A 306 -46.94 35.13 -27.01
CA SER A 306 -46.83 35.92 -25.78
C SER A 306 -45.41 36.01 -25.21
N ILE A 307 -44.46 35.23 -25.74
CA ILE A 307 -43.07 35.21 -25.27
C ILE A 307 -42.12 34.71 -26.37
N ASP A 308 -40.99 35.39 -26.57
CA ASP A 308 -39.94 34.97 -27.51
C ASP A 308 -39.07 33.81 -26.93
N LYS A 309 -39.72 32.71 -26.56
CA LYS A 309 -39.11 31.45 -26.10
C LYS A 309 -39.99 30.26 -26.47
N ARG A 310 -39.35 29.15 -26.83
CA ARG A 310 -40.03 27.87 -27.10
C ARG A 310 -40.37 27.12 -25.82
N PHE A 311 -41.47 26.38 -25.86
CA PHE A 311 -41.85 25.38 -24.86
C PHE A 311 -42.14 25.94 -23.46
N CYS A 312 -42.71 27.14 -23.40
CA CYS A 312 -43.03 27.79 -22.14
C CYS A 312 -44.39 27.36 -21.56
N PHE A 313 -44.44 27.36 -20.22
CA PHE A 313 -45.64 27.15 -19.41
C PHE A 313 -45.51 27.96 -18.11
N ASP A 314 -46.64 28.22 -17.48
CA ASP A 314 -46.76 29.06 -16.29
C ASP A 314 -47.29 28.25 -15.11
N LEU A 315 -46.71 28.47 -13.94
CA LEU A 315 -47.17 27.91 -12.67
C LEU A 315 -47.62 29.03 -11.74
N ILE A 316 -48.71 28.76 -11.03
CA ILE A 316 -49.25 29.61 -9.96
C ILE A 316 -49.23 28.78 -8.67
N ALA A 317 -48.67 29.34 -7.60
CA ALA A 317 -48.64 28.68 -6.29
C ALA A 317 -49.89 29.03 -5.48
N ASP A 318 -50.33 28.16 -4.56
CA ASP A 318 -51.50 28.43 -3.71
C ASP A 318 -51.30 29.68 -2.85
N GLU A 319 -50.09 29.86 -2.33
CA GLU A 319 -49.72 30.94 -1.40
C GLU A 319 -49.29 32.24 -2.09
N ARG A 320 -49.13 32.23 -3.42
CA ARG A 320 -48.63 33.40 -4.18
C ARG A 320 -49.39 33.54 -5.50
N PRO A 321 -50.12 34.64 -5.74
CA PRO A 321 -50.82 34.88 -7.01
C PRO A 321 -49.86 35.22 -8.17
N ASP A 322 -48.56 35.26 -7.90
CA ASP A 322 -47.54 35.57 -8.87
C ASP A 322 -47.33 34.43 -9.87
N VAL A 323 -47.48 34.74 -11.16
CA VAL A 323 -47.20 33.81 -12.25
C VAL A 323 -45.68 33.59 -12.37
N MET A 324 -45.26 32.32 -12.32
CA MET A 324 -43.88 31.89 -12.54
C MET A 324 -43.78 31.21 -13.90
N THR A 325 -42.91 31.72 -14.77
CA THR A 325 -42.77 31.22 -16.13
C THR A 325 -41.59 30.28 -16.25
N PHE A 326 -41.86 29.11 -16.82
CA PHE A 326 -40.91 28.04 -17.05
C PHE A 326 -40.75 27.74 -18.55
N GLN A 327 -39.60 27.19 -18.91
CA GLN A 327 -39.27 26.69 -20.23
C GLN A 327 -38.80 25.24 -20.12
N ALA A 328 -39.48 24.33 -20.83
CA ALA A 328 -39.12 22.92 -20.95
C ALA A 328 -38.04 22.69 -22.01
N LEU A 329 -37.48 21.48 -22.05
CA LEU A 329 -36.40 21.12 -22.99
C LEU A 329 -36.91 20.85 -24.42
N SER A 330 -38.13 20.36 -24.56
CA SER A 330 -38.77 20.01 -25.82
C SER A 330 -40.29 20.22 -25.74
N GLU A 331 -40.97 20.14 -26.88
CA GLU A 331 -42.45 20.18 -26.91
C GLU A 331 -43.04 19.01 -26.11
N GLU A 332 -42.43 17.84 -26.25
CA GLU A 332 -42.84 16.63 -25.53
C GLU A 332 -42.62 16.77 -24.02
N ASP A 333 -41.48 17.29 -23.59
CA ASP A 333 -41.23 17.55 -22.16
C ASP A 333 -42.22 18.58 -21.60
N ARG A 334 -42.54 19.65 -22.36
CA ARG A 334 -43.61 20.61 -21.96
C ARG A 334 -44.94 19.90 -21.81
N ARG A 335 -45.33 19.07 -22.77
CA ARG A 335 -46.60 18.32 -22.74
C ARG A 335 -46.66 17.45 -21.50
N GLN A 336 -45.61 16.70 -21.20
CA GLN A 336 -45.51 15.87 -20.00
C GLN A 336 -45.59 16.67 -18.70
N TRP A 337 -44.98 17.86 -18.64
CA TRP A 337 -45.10 18.74 -17.47
C TRP A 337 -46.55 19.22 -17.28
N ILE A 338 -47.21 19.66 -18.35
CA ILE A 338 -48.61 20.11 -18.31
C ILE A 338 -49.54 18.95 -17.93
N ASP A 339 -49.37 17.78 -18.54
CA ASP A 339 -50.20 16.59 -18.27
C ASP A 339 -50.02 16.10 -16.82
N ALA A 340 -48.79 16.10 -16.30
CA ALA A 340 -48.53 15.73 -14.91
C ALA A 340 -49.20 16.67 -13.91
N MET A 341 -49.27 17.96 -14.23
CA MET A 341 -49.81 19.03 -13.39
C MET A 341 -51.30 19.34 -13.66
N ASP A 342 -51.98 18.51 -14.46
CA ASP A 342 -53.38 18.71 -14.90
C ASP A 342 -53.63 20.13 -15.46
N GLY A 343 -52.66 20.64 -16.23
CA GLY A 343 -52.64 22.02 -16.69
C GLY A 343 -53.66 22.32 -17.78
N LYS A 344 -54.15 23.56 -17.82
CA LYS A 344 -55.14 24.03 -18.80
C LYS A 344 -54.45 24.65 -20.02
N GLN A 345 -55.05 24.45 -21.20
CA GLN A 345 -54.66 25.22 -22.39
C GLN A 345 -55.15 26.66 -22.20
N THR A 346 -54.30 27.66 -22.41
CA THR A 346 -54.76 29.04 -22.48
C THR A 346 -55.66 29.18 -23.69
N VAL A 347 -56.95 29.41 -23.43
CA VAL A 347 -57.91 29.82 -24.46
C VAL A 347 -57.40 31.17 -24.96
N SER A 348 -56.95 31.23 -26.20
CA SER A 348 -56.69 32.52 -26.86
C SER A 348 -57.99 33.31 -26.81
N GLY A 349 -58.04 34.34 -25.98
CA GLY A 349 -59.06 35.37 -26.10
C GLY A 349 -59.01 35.94 -27.52
N LYS A 350 -60.21 36.18 -28.07
CA LYS A 350 -60.43 36.85 -29.36
C LYS A 350 -59.68 38.16 -29.48
#